data_AF-A0A8B3Y4I7-F1
#
_entry.id   AF-A0A8B3Y4I7-F1
#
_cell.length_a   1.000
_cell.length_b   1.000
_cell.length_c   1.000
_cell.angle_alpha   90.00
_cell.angle_beta   90.00
_cell.angle_gamma   90.00
#
_symmetry.space_group_name_H-M   'P 1'
#
loop_
_entity.id
_entity.type
_entity.pdbx_description
1 polymer ?
#
loop_
_entity_poly.entity_id
_entity_poly.type
_entity_poly.pdbx_seq_one_letter_code
_entity_poly.pdbx_strand_id
1 'polypeptide(L)'
;MLKHVMCVLVLFVCIIGQARANQFCPEKSKIQTDTGYFQYQTSGVLWQGPKVEPGEFIRAFSGAVFAPEKGDDRNNGLVEKCVYKNQRDELVVMRPRLSGVTRSMALTDSLHWERDKASFDQLVYLCKENRPDNCAFNISNNRR
;
A
#
# COMPACT_ATOMS: atom_id res chain seq x y z
N MET A 1 49.60 23.00 15.33
CA MET A 1 49.07 21.77 14.70
C MET A 1 47.58 21.59 15.00
N LEU A 2 46.75 22.62 14.72
CA LEU A 2 45.33 22.67 15.09
C LEU A 2 44.39 22.76 13.86
N LYS A 3 44.93 22.62 12.65
CA LYS A 3 44.15 22.72 11.39
C LYS A 3 43.72 21.37 10.82
N HIS A 4 44.36 20.26 11.20
CA HIS A 4 44.01 18.93 10.71
C HIS A 4 42.92 18.23 11.54
N VAL A 5 42.60 18.73 12.73
CA VAL A 5 41.56 18.15 13.60
C VAL A 5 40.16 18.53 13.11
N MET A 6 40.03 19.64 12.37
CA MET A 6 38.73 20.16 11.91
C MET A 6 38.16 19.41 10.70
N CYS A 7 38.99 18.74 9.89
CA CYS A 7 38.52 17.98 8.72
C CYS A 7 38.02 16.56 9.05
N VAL A 8 38.36 16.02 10.22
CA VAL A 8 38.01 14.64 10.59
C VAL A 8 36.66 14.57 11.32
N LEU A 9 36.20 15.67 11.91
CA LEU A 9 34.94 15.73 12.67
C LEU A 9 33.68 15.87 11.81
N VAL A 10 33.80 16.12 10.50
CA VAL A 10 32.65 16.36 9.60
C VAL A 10 32.06 15.07 9.00
N LEU A 11 32.71 13.92 9.16
CA LEU A 11 32.31 12.67 8.50
C LEU A 11 31.32 11.79 9.29
N PHE A 12 30.80 12.24 10.44
CA PHE A 12 29.98 11.40 11.32
C PHE A 12 28.55 11.91 11.58
N VAL A 13 27.91 12.50 10.57
CA VAL A 13 26.46 12.76 10.61
C VAL A 13 25.79 12.19 9.36
N CYS A 14 26.01 10.90 9.10
CA CYS A 14 25.05 10.12 8.30
C CYS A 14 23.84 9.84 9.19
N ILE A 15 22.92 10.81 9.28
CA ILE A 15 21.58 10.54 9.80
C ILE A 15 20.98 9.55 8.82
N ILE A 16 20.98 8.27 9.18
CA ILE A 16 20.22 7.23 8.50
C ILE A 16 18.75 7.53 8.82
N GLY A 17 18.19 8.52 8.14
CA GLY A 17 16.74 8.63 8.00
C GLY A 17 16.32 7.39 7.24
N GLN A 18 15.79 6.39 7.96
CA GLN A 18 15.15 5.25 7.32
C GLN A 18 13.93 5.80 6.57
N ALA A 19 14.13 6.13 5.29
CA ALA A 19 13.03 6.45 4.40
C ALA A 19 12.09 5.25 4.42
N ARG A 20 10.88 5.44 4.97
CA ARG A 20 9.82 4.43 4.85
C ARG A 20 9.57 4.27 3.36
N ALA A 21 9.81 3.08 2.84
CA ALA A 21 9.58 2.82 1.42
C ALA A 21 8.08 2.86 1.17
N ASN A 22 7.65 3.80 0.32
CA ASN A 22 6.26 3.86 -0.13
C ASN A 22 5.85 2.50 -0.69
N GLN A 23 4.67 2.07 -0.29
CA GLN A 23 3.98 0.88 -0.75
C GLN A 23 2.78 1.29 -1.59
N PHE A 24 2.37 0.39 -2.47
CA PHE A 24 1.33 0.63 -3.45
C PHE A 24 0.44 -0.61 -3.57
N CYS A 25 -0.71 -0.44 -4.20
CA CYS A 25 -1.50 -1.58 -4.64
C CYS A 25 -0.67 -2.48 -5.57
N PRO A 26 -0.91 -3.81 -5.59
CA PRO A 26 -0.22 -4.72 -6.49
C PRO A 26 -0.22 -4.22 -7.95
N GLU A 27 0.96 -4.20 -8.57
CA GLU A 27 1.06 -3.99 -10.01
C GLU A 27 0.42 -5.16 -10.75
N LYS A 28 -0.40 -4.88 -11.77
CA LYS A 28 -1.16 -5.93 -12.49
C LYS A 28 -0.28 -7.05 -13.04
N SER A 29 0.95 -6.74 -13.47
CA SER A 29 1.92 -7.69 -14.01
C SER A 29 2.57 -8.58 -12.95
N LYS A 30 2.40 -8.24 -11.66
CA LYS A 30 2.96 -8.99 -10.53
C LYS A 30 1.91 -9.85 -9.82
N ILE A 31 0.63 -9.76 -10.21
CA ILE A 31 -0.44 -10.56 -9.64
C ILE A 31 -0.37 -11.97 -10.24
N GLN A 32 -0.14 -12.95 -9.38
CA GLN A 32 -0.04 -14.37 -9.71
C GLN A 32 -1.42 -15.02 -9.68
N THR A 33 -1.58 -16.12 -10.43
CA THR A 33 -2.84 -16.89 -10.57
C THR A 33 -2.63 -18.41 -10.46
N ASP A 34 -1.39 -18.87 -10.27
CA ASP A 34 -0.98 -20.28 -10.20
C ASP A 34 -1.59 -21.04 -9.01
N THR A 35 -1.93 -20.34 -7.93
CA THR A 35 -2.59 -20.91 -6.75
C THR A 35 -4.10 -21.07 -6.91
N GLY A 36 -4.66 -20.74 -8.07
CA GLY A 36 -6.11 -20.71 -8.33
C GLY A 36 -6.80 -19.47 -7.73
N TYR A 37 -6.04 -18.48 -7.26
CA TYR A 37 -6.52 -17.18 -6.79
C TYR A 37 -5.64 -16.08 -7.37
N PHE A 38 -6.18 -14.87 -7.55
CA PHE A 38 -5.32 -13.70 -7.74
C PHE A 38 -4.55 -13.42 -6.44
N GLN A 39 -3.21 -13.41 -6.50
CA GLN A 39 -2.36 -13.22 -5.32
C GLN A 39 -1.13 -12.35 -5.60
N TYR A 40 -0.69 -11.61 -4.59
CA TYR A 40 0.59 -10.90 -4.60
C TYR A 40 1.07 -10.71 -3.17
N GLN A 41 2.34 -11.04 -2.89
CA GLN A 41 2.93 -10.87 -1.56
C GLN A 41 4.10 -9.90 -1.62
N THR A 42 4.04 -8.88 -0.76
CA THR A 42 5.15 -7.94 -0.58
C THR A 42 5.13 -7.34 0.82
N SER A 43 6.28 -6.98 1.36
CA SER A 43 6.39 -6.18 2.59
C SER A 43 5.56 -6.71 3.78
N GLY A 44 5.43 -8.03 3.93
CA GLY A 44 4.65 -8.66 5.01
C GLY A 44 3.13 -8.71 4.79
N VAL A 45 2.64 -8.31 3.62
CA VAL A 45 1.21 -8.30 3.26
C VAL A 45 0.97 -9.25 2.10
N LEU A 46 0.03 -10.18 2.30
CA LEU A 46 -0.52 -11.00 1.23
C LEU A 46 -1.78 -10.33 0.69
N TRP A 47 -1.73 -9.80 -0.53
CA TRP A 47 -2.90 -9.36 -1.26
C TRP A 47 -3.55 -10.56 -1.92
N GLN A 48 -4.84 -10.78 -1.63
CA GLN A 48 -5.58 -11.90 -2.19
C GLN A 48 -6.93 -11.44 -2.75
N GLY A 49 -7.22 -11.92 -3.96
CA GLY A 49 -8.47 -11.72 -4.67
C GLY A 49 -9.32 -12.99 -4.71
N PRO A 50 -10.36 -13.02 -5.57
CA PRO A 50 -11.22 -14.17 -5.76
C PRO A 50 -10.48 -15.37 -6.37
N LYS A 51 -11.14 -16.52 -6.33
CA LYS A 51 -10.73 -17.72 -7.08
C LYS A 51 -10.79 -17.43 -8.58
N VAL A 52 -9.88 -18.01 -9.35
CA VAL A 52 -9.74 -17.79 -10.79
C VAL A 52 -9.67 -19.08 -11.57
N GLU A 53 -10.21 -19.06 -12.78
CA GLU A 53 -10.02 -20.12 -13.76
C GLU A 53 -8.66 -19.95 -14.47
N PRO A 54 -8.10 -21.03 -15.04
CA PRO A 54 -6.87 -20.93 -15.83
C PRO A 54 -7.00 -19.92 -16.97
N GLY A 55 -5.98 -19.07 -17.14
CA GLY A 55 -5.95 -18.06 -18.21
C GLY A 55 -6.62 -16.72 -17.88
N GLU A 56 -7.25 -16.58 -16.71
CA GLU A 56 -7.75 -15.29 -16.22
C GLU A 56 -6.58 -14.35 -15.84
N PHE A 57 -6.70 -13.06 -16.17
CA PHE A 57 -5.68 -12.06 -15.83
C PHE A 57 -6.24 -10.67 -15.52
N ILE A 58 -5.47 -9.90 -14.77
CA ILE A 58 -5.82 -8.51 -14.46
C ILE A 58 -5.44 -7.60 -15.63
N ARG A 59 -6.43 -6.88 -16.17
CA ARG A 59 -6.22 -5.97 -17.30
C ARG A 59 -5.85 -4.56 -16.85
N ALA A 60 -6.56 -4.03 -15.85
CA ALA A 60 -6.41 -2.65 -15.41
C ALA A 60 -6.62 -2.48 -13.90
N PHE A 61 -5.91 -1.51 -13.33
CA PHE A 61 -6.19 -0.99 -12.00
C PHE A 61 -7.31 0.05 -12.08
N SER A 62 -8.13 0.16 -11.04
CA SER A 62 -9.28 1.07 -11.00
C SER A 62 -9.36 1.91 -9.73
N GLY A 63 -8.56 1.61 -8.72
CA GLY A 63 -8.48 2.41 -7.52
C GLY A 63 -8.27 1.61 -6.24
N ALA A 64 -8.25 2.32 -5.12
CA ALA A 64 -8.05 1.74 -3.80
C ALA A 64 -8.93 2.42 -2.75
N VAL A 65 -9.18 1.71 -1.66
CA VAL A 65 -9.92 2.23 -0.50
C VAL A 65 -9.08 2.03 0.74
N PHE A 66 -8.94 3.10 1.51
CA PHE A 66 -8.34 3.11 2.83
C PHE A 66 -9.39 3.43 3.88
N ALA A 67 -9.44 2.63 4.94
CA ALA A 67 -10.25 2.89 6.11
C ALA A 67 -9.33 3.26 7.28
N PRO A 68 -9.44 4.47 7.85
CA PRO A 68 -8.75 4.84 9.07
C PRO A 68 -9.26 4.03 10.26
N GLU A 69 -8.41 3.85 11.27
CA GLU A 69 -8.84 3.39 12.58
C GLU A 69 -9.78 4.44 13.22
N LYS A 70 -10.67 4.02 14.12
CA LYS A 70 -11.66 4.92 14.73
C LYS A 70 -10.96 6.10 15.44
N GLY A 71 -11.28 7.31 14.99
CA GLY A 71 -10.71 8.54 15.54
C GLY A 71 -9.37 8.95 14.95
N ASP A 72 -8.82 8.18 14.01
CA ASP A 72 -7.67 8.56 13.18
C ASP A 72 -8.16 9.18 11.86
N ASP A 73 -7.26 9.89 11.16
CA ASP A 73 -7.56 10.51 9.88
C ASP A 73 -6.93 9.74 8.72
N ARG A 74 -5.62 9.59 8.70
CA ARG A 74 -4.82 9.12 7.56
C ARG A 74 -3.58 8.36 8.01
N ASN A 75 -3.22 8.50 9.28
CA ASN A 75 -1.93 8.08 9.81
C ASN A 75 -1.96 6.66 10.36
N ASN A 76 -3.16 6.14 10.59
CA ASN A 76 -3.36 4.78 11.06
C ASN A 76 -4.66 4.19 10.52
N GLY A 77 -4.56 3.02 9.88
CA GLY A 77 -5.69 2.32 9.30
C GLY A 77 -5.25 1.17 8.41
N LEU A 78 -6.07 0.86 7.41
CA LEU A 78 -5.81 -0.21 6.46
C LEU A 78 -6.24 0.21 5.05
N VAL A 79 -5.40 -0.07 4.05
CA VAL A 79 -5.87 -0.12 2.66
C VAL A 79 -6.72 -1.38 2.51
N GLU A 80 -8.01 -1.29 2.81
CA GLU A 80 -8.93 -2.44 2.87
C GLU A 80 -9.02 -3.21 1.56
N LYS A 81 -8.90 -2.51 0.43
CA LYS A 81 -8.98 -3.12 -0.89
C LYS A 81 -8.29 -2.31 -1.98
N CYS A 82 -7.70 -3.03 -2.91
CA CYS A 82 -7.31 -2.56 -4.23
C CYS A 82 -8.28 -3.14 -5.27
N VAL A 83 -8.80 -2.30 -6.16
CA VAL A 83 -9.84 -2.64 -7.13
C VAL A 83 -9.24 -2.64 -8.54
N TYR A 84 -9.56 -3.69 -9.27
CA TYR A 84 -9.08 -3.93 -10.62
C TYR A 84 -10.22 -4.34 -11.53
N LYS A 85 -9.92 -4.43 -12.83
CA LYS A 85 -10.75 -5.03 -13.86
C LYS A 85 -10.01 -6.17 -14.53
N ASN A 86 -10.67 -7.30 -14.72
CA ASN A 86 -10.14 -8.40 -15.52
C ASN A 86 -10.31 -8.13 -17.04
N GLN A 87 -9.93 -9.10 -17.86
CA GLN A 87 -10.08 -9.05 -19.32
C GLN A 87 -11.54 -9.01 -19.79
N ARG A 88 -12.50 -9.39 -18.95
CA ARG A 88 -13.95 -9.32 -19.21
C ARG A 88 -14.59 -8.01 -18.72
N ASP A 89 -13.79 -7.06 -18.23
CA ASP A 89 -14.23 -5.81 -17.58
C ASP A 89 -14.98 -6.01 -16.24
N GLU A 90 -14.91 -7.20 -15.66
CA GLU A 90 -15.48 -7.51 -14.35
C GLU A 90 -14.56 -7.00 -13.22
N LEU A 91 -15.17 -6.56 -12.12
CA LEU A 91 -14.43 -6.06 -10.97
C LEU A 91 -13.73 -7.19 -10.21
N VAL A 92 -12.44 -6.99 -9.93
CA VAL A 92 -11.63 -7.86 -9.08
C VAL A 92 -11.17 -7.07 -7.86
N VAL A 93 -11.47 -7.58 -6.68
CA VAL A 93 -11.13 -6.94 -5.40
C VAL A 93 -10.04 -7.73 -4.70
N MET A 94 -8.84 -7.15 -4.64
CA MET A 94 -7.71 -7.67 -3.85
C MET A 94 -7.77 -7.08 -2.46
N ARG A 95 -7.77 -7.92 -1.42
CA ARG A 95 -7.75 -7.49 -0.01
C ARG A 95 -6.44 -7.86 0.67
N PRO A 96 -5.91 -7.03 1.57
CA PRO A 96 -4.70 -7.39 2.30
C PRO A 96 -5.04 -8.42 3.38
N ARG A 97 -4.16 -9.40 3.51
CA ARG A 97 -4.03 -10.25 4.69
C ARG A 97 -2.69 -9.91 5.31
N LEU A 98 -2.74 -9.26 6.46
CA LEU A 98 -1.54 -8.90 7.19
C LEU A 98 -0.94 -10.15 7.83
N SER A 99 0.35 -10.39 7.60
CA SER A 99 1.11 -11.36 8.39
C SER A 99 1.65 -10.67 9.66
N GLY A 100 1.71 -11.41 10.78
CA GLY A 100 1.62 -10.88 12.16
C GLY A 100 2.52 -9.72 12.62
N VAL A 101 3.51 -9.29 11.85
CA VAL A 101 4.37 -8.13 12.17
C VAL A 101 3.77 -6.80 11.66
N THR A 102 3.02 -6.84 10.56
CA THR A 102 2.33 -5.67 10.02
C THR A 102 0.99 -5.49 10.72
N ARG A 103 0.77 -4.32 11.33
CA ARG A 103 -0.48 -4.05 12.05
C ARG A 103 -1.31 -2.94 11.44
N SER A 104 -0.68 -1.95 10.80
CA SER A 104 -1.42 -0.87 10.17
C SER A 104 -0.69 -0.26 8.99
N MET A 105 -1.41 0.59 8.29
CA MET A 105 -0.96 1.37 7.16
C MET A 105 -1.26 2.85 7.42
N ALA A 106 -0.48 3.71 6.79
CA ALA A 106 -0.66 5.16 6.80
C ALA A 106 -0.66 5.68 5.37
N LEU A 107 -1.58 6.57 5.01
CA LEU A 107 -1.52 7.22 3.72
C LEU A 107 -0.28 8.12 3.65
N THR A 108 0.35 8.18 2.48
CA THR A 108 1.36 9.22 2.21
C THR A 108 0.67 10.59 2.05
N ASP A 109 1.44 11.67 2.02
CA ASP A 109 0.95 13.03 1.72
C ASP A 109 0.53 13.24 0.25
N SER A 110 0.21 12.15 -0.46
CA SER A 110 -0.34 12.17 -1.81
C SER A 110 -1.70 12.87 -1.85
N LEU A 111 -1.90 13.68 -2.89
CA LEU A 111 -3.17 14.35 -3.22
C LEU A 111 -4.18 13.41 -3.90
N HIS A 112 -3.76 12.20 -4.27
CA HIS A 112 -4.62 11.23 -4.97
C HIS A 112 -5.63 10.53 -4.04
N TRP A 113 -5.49 10.69 -2.72
CA TRP A 113 -6.44 10.18 -1.74
C TRP A 113 -7.48 11.23 -1.39
N GLU A 114 -8.71 11.00 -1.84
CA GLU A 114 -9.86 11.84 -1.54
C GLU A 114 -10.59 11.32 -0.31
N ARG A 115 -10.89 12.21 0.64
CA ARG A 115 -11.76 11.88 1.76
C ARG A 115 -13.19 11.65 1.26
N ASP A 116 -13.79 10.53 1.64
CA ASP A 116 -15.19 10.22 1.35
C ASP A 116 -15.91 9.70 2.60
N LYS A 117 -17.24 9.82 2.60
CA LYS A 117 -18.11 9.20 3.60
C LYS A 117 -18.73 7.97 2.97
N ALA A 118 -18.27 6.80 3.39
CA ALA A 118 -18.95 5.55 3.04
C ALA A 118 -20.34 5.50 3.70
N SER A 119 -21.18 4.58 3.24
CA SER A 119 -22.45 4.26 3.90
C SER A 119 -22.24 4.05 5.41
N PHE A 120 -23.20 4.47 6.24
CA PHE A 120 -23.15 4.39 7.71
C PHE A 120 -22.13 5.34 8.40
N ASP A 121 -21.86 6.50 7.82
CA ASP A 121 -20.99 7.56 8.38
C ASP A 121 -19.53 7.12 8.66
N GLN A 122 -19.10 6.00 8.08
CA GLN A 122 -17.71 5.58 8.17
C GLN A 122 -16.85 6.45 7.23
N LEU A 123 -15.87 7.14 7.82
CA LEU A 123 -14.84 7.87 7.08
C LEU A 123 -13.99 6.88 6.30
N VAL A 124 -13.80 7.12 5.00
CA VAL A 124 -12.86 6.38 4.15
C VAL A 124 -12.07 7.35 3.28
N TYR A 125 -10.99 6.86 2.70
CA TYR A 125 -10.23 7.58 1.69
C TYR A 125 -10.22 6.75 0.41
N LEU A 126 -10.57 7.38 -0.71
CA LEU A 126 -10.62 6.75 -2.01
C LEU A 126 -9.47 7.26 -2.86
N CYS A 127 -8.76 6.35 -3.51
CA CYS A 127 -7.86 6.68 -4.60
C CYS A 127 -8.51 6.21 -5.90
N LYS A 128 -9.00 7.12 -6.74
CA LYS A 128 -9.74 6.83 -7.99
C LYS A 128 -8.82 6.92 -9.23
N GLU A 129 -7.56 6.56 -9.05
CA GLU A 129 -6.53 6.66 -10.07
C GLU A 129 -6.40 5.36 -10.86
N ASN A 130 -5.99 5.46 -12.12
CA ASN A 130 -5.81 4.32 -13.01
C ASN A 130 -4.40 3.69 -12.91
N ARG A 131 -3.50 4.28 -12.11
CA ARG A 131 -2.18 3.74 -11.83
C ARG A 131 -1.98 3.45 -10.33
N PRO A 132 -1.48 2.26 -9.95
CA PRO A 132 -1.26 1.90 -8.55
C PRO A 132 -0.29 2.81 -7.80
N ASP A 133 0.70 3.38 -8.50
CA ASP A 133 1.73 4.25 -7.93
C ASP A 133 1.19 5.58 -7.37
N ASN A 134 0.04 6.04 -7.87
CA ASN A 134 -0.63 7.22 -7.33
C ASN A 134 -1.26 6.95 -5.95
N CYS A 135 -1.62 5.69 -5.66
CA CYS A 135 -2.27 5.26 -4.42
C CYS A 135 -1.25 4.81 -3.36
N ALA A 136 -0.36 5.73 -2.99
CA ALA A 136 0.77 5.44 -2.12
C ALA A 136 0.42 5.44 -0.63
N PHE A 137 0.92 4.45 0.10
CA PHE A 137 0.79 4.31 1.56
C PHE A 137 2.08 3.76 2.17
N ASN A 138 2.24 3.88 3.47
CA ASN A 138 3.33 3.29 4.24
C ASN A 138 2.80 2.13 5.08
N ILE A 139 3.62 1.11 5.26
CA ILE A 139 3.33 0.01 6.18
C ILE A 139 4.04 0.29 7.52
N SER A 140 3.28 0.23 8.62
CA SER A 140 3.86 0.29 9.96
C SER A 140 4.19 -1.13 10.43
N ASN A 141 5.46 -1.36 10.73
CA ASN A 141 5.92 -2.58 11.39
C ASN A 141 6.20 -2.24 12.85
N ASN A 142 5.56 -2.96 13.78
CA ASN A 142 5.89 -2.81 15.18
C ASN A 142 7.05 -3.76 15.50
N ARG A 143 8.28 -3.38 15.13
CA ARG A 143 9.46 -4.02 15.70
C ARG A 143 9.69 -3.37 17.07
N ARG A 144 8.96 -3.85 18.08
CA ARG A 144 9.29 -3.64 19.49
C ARG A 144 10.41 -4.60 19.90
#